data_AF-A0A967GXB2-F1
#
_entry.id   AF-A0A967GXB2-F1
#
_cell.length_a   1.000
_cell.length_b   1.000
_cell.length_c   1.000
_cell.angle_alpha   90.00
_cell.angle_beta   90.00
_cell.angle_gamma   90.00
#
_symmetry.space_group_name_H-M   'P 1'
#
loop_
_entity.id
_entity.type
_entity.pdbx_description
1 polymer ?
#
loop_
_entity_poly.entity_id
_entity_poly.type
_entity_poly.pdbx_seq_one_letter_code
_entity_poly.pdbx_strand_id
1 'polypeptide(L)'
;MKTKASFATAVLVGGIVLATVPVAALRKKSEAPPGAPVVVDLSLTVAPDLPCVWPVGMTPYMITQTHTLELDGFRREQVLIDEHTGTQWDAPAHFMARPGSGVEGAGQNGTITSEKVEPWKFLGEACV
;
A
#
# COMPACT_ATOMS: atom_id res chain seq x y z
N MET A 1 -4.19 -3.61 82.15
CA MET A 1 -2.79 -3.12 82.03
C MET A 1 -1.96 -4.24 81.39
N LYS A 2 -1.37 -4.16 80.21
CA LYS A 2 -1.12 -3.06 79.26
C LYS A 2 -1.19 -3.64 77.84
N THR A 3 -1.99 -3.00 77.00
CA THR A 3 -1.97 -3.07 75.53
C THR A 3 -0.57 -2.74 75.00
N LYS A 4 -0.05 -3.52 74.06
CA LYS A 4 1.08 -3.09 73.22
C LYS A 4 0.52 -2.74 71.85
N ALA A 5 0.30 -1.45 71.63
CA ALA A 5 0.10 -0.89 70.30
C ALA A 5 1.45 -0.92 69.57
N SER A 6 1.51 -1.55 68.40
CA SER A 6 2.61 -1.36 67.46
C SER A 6 2.16 -0.29 66.46
N PHE A 7 2.90 0.83 66.44
CA PHE A 7 2.70 1.94 65.52
C PHE A 7 3.44 1.67 64.19
N ALA A 8 2.85 2.21 63.14
CA ALA A 8 3.08 1.95 61.73
C ALA A 8 4.49 2.21 61.19
N THR A 9 4.80 1.58 60.05
CA THR A 9 5.40 2.30 58.92
C THR A 9 4.82 1.75 57.63
N ALA A 10 3.79 2.40 57.11
CA ALA A 10 3.34 2.20 55.74
C ALA A 10 4.29 2.99 54.82
N VAL A 11 5.15 2.27 54.08
CA VAL A 11 5.92 2.86 52.99
C VAL A 11 4.97 2.94 51.78
N LEU A 12 4.46 4.15 51.53
CA LEU A 12 3.66 4.46 50.34
C LEU A 12 4.62 4.71 49.17
N VAL A 13 5.12 3.64 48.53
CA VAL A 13 5.75 3.78 47.20
C VAL A 13 4.60 3.93 46.20
N GLY A 14 4.50 5.11 45.61
CA GLY A 14 3.48 5.48 44.63
C GLY A 14 3.40 4.46 43.50
N GLY A 15 2.35 3.63 43.54
CA GLY A 15 2.03 2.71 42.47
C GLY A 15 1.51 3.50 41.28
N ILE A 16 2.37 3.73 40.29
CA ILE A 16 1.89 3.89 38.91
C ILE A 16 1.36 2.51 38.53
N VAL A 17 0.04 2.35 38.60
CA VAL A 17 -0.64 1.23 37.93
C VAL A 17 -0.49 1.49 36.44
N LEU A 18 0.55 0.91 35.84
CA LEU A 18 0.65 0.81 34.39
C LEU A 18 -0.47 -0.13 33.97
N ALA A 19 -1.64 0.42 33.61
CA ALA A 19 -2.70 -0.35 33.00
C ALA A 19 -2.15 -0.88 31.67
N THR A 20 -1.70 -2.13 31.66
CA THR A 20 -1.42 -2.87 30.43
C THR A 20 -2.76 -3.08 29.74
N VAL A 21 -3.20 -2.10 28.96
CA VAL A 21 -4.30 -2.31 28.02
C VAL A 21 -3.80 -3.39 27.06
N PRO A 22 -4.39 -4.60 27.05
CA PRO A 22 -3.97 -5.61 26.10
C PRO A 22 -4.22 -5.03 24.71
N VAL A 23 -3.17 -4.89 23.91
CA VAL A 23 -3.24 -4.39 22.52
C VAL A 23 -4.27 -5.18 21.69
N ALA A 24 -4.57 -6.42 22.10
CA ALA A 24 -5.63 -7.25 21.55
C ALA A 24 -7.03 -6.60 21.59
N ALA A 25 -7.32 -5.70 22.53
CA ALA A 25 -8.64 -5.07 22.67
C ALA A 25 -8.92 -3.95 21.64
N LEU A 26 -7.92 -3.51 20.87
CA LEU A 26 -8.08 -2.42 19.89
C LEU A 26 -8.40 -2.88 18.46
N ARG A 27 -8.38 -4.19 18.17
CA ARG A 27 -8.82 -4.70 16.86
C ARG A 27 -10.28 -5.12 16.92
N LYS A 28 -11.19 -4.14 16.96
CA LYS A 28 -12.56 -4.39 16.53
C LYS A 28 -12.52 -4.57 15.01
N LYS A 29 -12.53 -5.81 14.54
CA LYS A 29 -12.67 -6.11 13.11
C LYS A 29 -14.02 -5.52 12.71
N SER A 30 -13.99 -4.42 11.95
CA SER A 30 -15.20 -3.85 11.36
C SER A 30 -15.76 -4.90 10.40
N GLU A 31 -16.76 -5.65 10.82
CA GLU A 31 -17.53 -6.47 9.89
C GLU A 31 -18.35 -5.55 9.00
N ALA A 32 -18.21 -5.74 7.68
CA ALA A 32 -19.06 -5.06 6.72
C ALA A 32 -20.52 -5.48 6.96
N PRO A 33 -21.49 -4.57 6.77
CA PRO A 33 -22.90 -4.91 6.94
C PRO A 33 -23.29 -6.05 5.99
N PRO A 34 -24.23 -6.94 6.40
CA PRO A 34 -24.74 -7.99 5.53
C PRO A 34 -25.26 -7.41 4.21
N GLY A 35 -24.79 -7.95 3.08
CA GLY A 35 -25.17 -7.48 1.75
C GLY A 35 -24.33 -6.32 1.20
N ALA A 36 -23.30 -5.86 1.92
CA ALA A 36 -22.33 -4.93 1.35
C ALA A 36 -21.58 -5.58 0.17
N PRO A 37 -21.27 -4.82 -0.89
CA PRO A 37 -20.44 -5.31 -1.98
C PRO A 37 -19.07 -5.71 -1.43
N VAL A 38 -18.58 -6.88 -1.85
CA VAL A 38 -17.25 -7.36 -1.49
C VAL A 38 -16.24 -6.71 -2.42
N VAL A 39 -15.26 -6.02 -1.84
CA VAL A 39 -14.09 -5.56 -2.58
C VAL A 39 -13.13 -6.74 -2.70
N VAL A 40 -12.83 -7.14 -3.94
CA VAL A 40 -11.83 -8.16 -4.25
C VAL A 40 -10.59 -7.48 -4.79
N ASP A 41 -9.44 -7.71 -4.17
CA ASP A 41 -8.16 -7.23 -4.67
C ASP A 41 -7.69 -8.15 -5.81
N LEU A 42 -7.49 -7.57 -6.99
CA LEU A 42 -6.99 -8.25 -8.19
C LEU A 42 -5.51 -7.92 -8.46
N SER A 43 -4.85 -7.22 -7.54
CA SER A 43 -3.46 -6.80 -7.66
C SER A 43 -2.52 -7.92 -7.23
N LEU A 44 -1.41 -8.07 -7.96
CA LEU A 44 -0.28 -8.89 -7.52
C LEU A 44 0.68 -8.04 -6.68
N THR A 45 1.36 -8.69 -5.74
CA THR A 45 2.46 -8.02 -5.01
C THR A 45 3.61 -7.73 -5.97
N VAL A 46 4.07 -6.48 -5.98
CA VAL A 46 5.26 -6.07 -6.72
C VAL A 46 6.45 -6.10 -5.77
N ALA A 47 7.42 -6.98 -6.05
CA ALA A 47 8.62 -7.14 -5.24
C ALA A 47 9.82 -7.54 -6.12
N PRO A 48 11.07 -7.18 -5.75
CA PRO A 48 12.24 -7.43 -6.59
C PRO A 48 12.54 -8.92 -6.85
N ASP A 49 12.06 -9.80 -5.96
CA ASP A 49 12.21 -11.25 -6.03
C ASP A 49 11.03 -11.95 -6.74
N LEU A 50 10.02 -11.20 -7.17
CA LEU A 50 8.86 -11.71 -7.90
C LEU A 50 8.96 -11.39 -9.41
N PRO A 51 8.37 -12.24 -10.28
CA PRO A 51 8.30 -11.97 -11.71
C PRO A 51 7.32 -10.81 -11.97
N CYS A 52 7.82 -9.59 -11.86
CA CYS A 52 7.03 -8.36 -12.01
C CYS A 52 7.47 -7.48 -13.19
N VAL A 53 8.53 -7.85 -13.91
CA VAL A 53 9.00 -7.12 -15.11
C VAL A 53 9.12 -8.07 -16.28
N TRP A 54 9.00 -7.54 -17.50
CA TRP A 54 9.32 -8.32 -18.69
C TRP A 54 10.82 -8.66 -18.72
N PRO A 55 11.21 -9.91 -19.00
CA PRO A 55 12.61 -10.35 -18.86
C PRO A 55 13.58 -9.71 -19.86
N VAL A 56 13.08 -8.99 -20.87
CA VAL A 56 13.90 -8.42 -21.95
C VAL A 56 13.60 -6.94 -22.13
N GLY A 57 14.60 -6.08 -21.92
CA GLY A 57 14.57 -4.67 -22.31
C GLY A 57 13.81 -3.71 -21.38
N MET A 58 13.18 -4.22 -20.31
CA MET A 58 12.51 -3.39 -19.30
C MET A 58 13.45 -2.96 -18.18
N THR A 59 13.14 -1.83 -17.56
CA THR A 59 13.83 -1.37 -16.36
C THR A 59 13.49 -2.31 -15.18
N PRO A 60 14.49 -2.85 -14.44
CA PRO A 60 14.21 -3.67 -13.28
C PRO A 60 13.47 -2.89 -12.18
N TYR A 61 12.53 -3.57 -11.50
CA TYR A 61 11.94 -3.05 -10.28
C TYR A 61 12.96 -3.07 -9.15
N MET A 62 13.25 -1.92 -8.55
CA MET A 62 14.24 -1.80 -7.49
C MET A 62 13.72 -0.98 -6.32
N ILE A 63 14.06 -1.42 -5.11
CA ILE A 63 13.76 -0.72 -3.87
C ILE A 63 15.09 -0.40 -3.18
N THR A 64 15.30 0.88 -2.88
CA THR A 64 16.43 1.34 -2.07
C THR A 64 15.89 1.94 -0.79
N GLN A 65 16.21 1.33 0.36
CA GLN A 65 15.86 1.91 1.65
C GLN A 65 16.66 3.19 1.88
N THR A 66 15.96 4.29 2.17
CA THR A 66 16.60 5.58 2.43
C THR A 66 16.56 6.01 3.89
N HIS A 67 15.58 5.53 4.66
CA HIS A 67 15.42 5.85 6.09
C HIS A 67 14.95 4.61 6.86
N THR A 68 15.36 4.53 8.12
CA THR A 68 15.01 3.47 9.06
C THR A 68 14.29 4.03 10.27
N LEU A 69 13.39 3.25 10.87
CA LEU A 69 12.65 3.69 12.04
C LEU A 69 13.59 3.98 13.22
N GLU A 70 14.65 3.18 13.35
CA GLU A 70 15.63 3.23 14.44
C GLU A 70 16.50 4.49 14.39
N LEU A 71 16.94 4.91 13.21
CA LEU A 71 17.81 6.07 13.04
C LEU A 71 17.02 7.37 12.87
N ASP A 72 15.94 7.33 12.10
CA ASP A 72 15.29 8.53 11.56
C ASP A 72 13.90 8.78 12.17
N GLY A 73 13.35 7.81 12.92
CA GLY A 73 11.99 7.88 13.46
C GLY A 73 10.90 7.59 12.42
N PHE A 74 11.26 7.23 11.19
CA PHE A 74 10.34 6.78 10.15
C PHE A 74 11.02 5.84 9.15
N ARG A 75 10.23 5.01 8.47
CA ARG A 75 10.72 4.16 7.37
C ARG A 75 10.37 4.80 6.03
N ARG A 76 11.35 4.88 5.13
CA ARG A 76 11.16 5.38 3.77
C ARG A 76 12.01 4.62 2.77
N GLU A 77 11.40 4.29 1.64
CA GLU A 77 12.04 3.62 0.53
C GLU A 77 11.90 4.47 -0.73
N GLN A 78 12.91 4.43 -1.58
CA GLN A 78 12.84 4.91 -2.95
C GLN A 78 12.60 3.72 -3.86
N VAL A 79 11.67 3.89 -4.80
CA VAL A 79 11.28 2.85 -5.74
C VAL A 79 11.64 3.33 -7.14
N LEU A 80 12.37 2.50 -7.87
CA LEU A 80 12.46 2.59 -9.33
C LEU A 80 11.49 1.59 -9.93
N ILE A 81 10.60 2.07 -10.77
CA ILE A 81 9.54 1.28 -11.40
C ILE A 81 9.34 1.77 -12.84
N ASP A 82 9.11 0.83 -13.74
CA ASP A 82 8.72 1.09 -15.14
C ASP A 82 7.18 1.07 -15.25
N GLU A 83 6.62 1.73 -16.27
CA GLU A 83 5.15 1.84 -16.46
C GLU A 83 4.46 0.47 -16.59
N HIS A 84 5.19 -0.54 -17.07
CA HIS A 84 4.71 -1.90 -17.31
C HIS A 84 5.21 -2.92 -16.28
N THR A 85 5.24 -2.54 -14.99
CA THR A 85 5.67 -3.43 -13.89
C THR A 85 4.47 -3.99 -13.12
N GLY A 86 4.37 -5.32 -13.01
CA GLY A 86 3.38 -6.03 -12.18
C GLY A 86 1.96 -6.00 -12.75
N THR A 87 0.95 -5.90 -11.87
CA THR A 87 -0.43 -5.62 -12.29
C THR A 87 -0.50 -4.18 -12.77
N GLN A 88 -0.50 -4.00 -14.09
CA GLN A 88 -0.36 -2.71 -14.77
C GLN A 88 -1.63 -2.31 -15.55
N TRP A 89 -1.60 -1.11 -16.13
CA TRP A 89 -2.61 -0.63 -17.08
C TRP A 89 -1.92 -0.02 -18.31
N ASP A 90 -2.41 -0.37 -19.50
CA ASP A 90 -1.87 0.12 -20.76
C ASP A 90 -2.83 1.14 -21.40
N ALA A 91 -2.40 2.40 -21.50
CA ALA A 91 -3.14 3.41 -22.25
C ALA A 91 -3.06 3.16 -23.77
N PRO A 92 -3.98 3.68 -24.59
CA PRO A 92 -3.96 3.45 -26.04
C PRO A 92 -2.63 3.79 -26.72
N ALA A 93 -1.95 4.85 -26.26
CA ALA A 93 -0.64 5.25 -26.78
C ALA A 93 0.48 4.21 -26.55
N HIS A 94 0.27 3.18 -25.73
CA HIS A 94 1.23 2.08 -25.54
C HIS A 94 1.52 1.33 -26.86
N PHE A 95 0.49 1.12 -27.68
CA PHE A 95 0.64 0.44 -28.99
C PHE A 95 0.16 1.26 -30.18
N MET A 96 -0.79 2.18 -29.99
CA MET A 96 -1.35 2.92 -31.12
C MET A 96 -0.36 3.99 -31.58
N ALA A 97 0.01 3.95 -32.85
CA ALA A 97 0.89 4.94 -33.43
C ALA A 97 0.20 6.31 -33.51
N ARG A 98 0.95 7.37 -33.18
CA ARG A 98 0.46 8.75 -33.28
C ARG A 98 0.20 9.16 -34.73
N PRO A 99 -0.74 10.09 -34.99
CA PRO A 99 -0.94 10.67 -36.31
C PRO A 99 0.36 11.25 -36.88
N GLY A 100 0.60 11.08 -38.18
CA GLY A 100 1.80 11.58 -38.85
C GLY A 100 3.07 10.73 -38.64
N SER A 101 2.99 9.60 -37.93
CA SER A 101 4.12 8.67 -37.76
C SER A 101 4.48 7.88 -39.02
N GLY A 102 3.61 7.84 -40.02
CA GLY A 102 3.82 7.07 -41.26
C GLY A 102 3.59 5.56 -41.12
N VAL A 103 3.15 5.09 -39.94
CA VAL A 103 2.82 3.68 -39.70
C VAL A 103 1.37 3.40 -40.07
N GLU A 104 1.11 2.25 -40.67
CA GLU A 104 -0.26 1.79 -40.94
C GLU A 104 -1.07 1.69 -39.63
N GLY A 105 -2.32 2.17 -39.65
CA GLY A 105 -3.17 2.21 -38.46
C GLY A 105 -2.88 3.36 -37.49
N ALA A 106 -1.98 4.28 -37.82
CA ALA A 106 -1.77 5.50 -37.04
C ALA A 106 -3.06 6.33 -36.94
N GLY A 107 -3.36 6.82 -35.73
CA GLY A 107 -4.61 7.52 -35.48
C GLY A 107 -4.60 8.30 -34.17
N GLN A 108 -5.66 9.08 -33.92
CA GLN A 108 -5.74 9.96 -32.75
C GLN A 108 -5.62 9.22 -31.43
N ASN A 109 -6.02 7.95 -31.38
CA ASN A 109 -5.87 7.11 -30.20
C ASN A 109 -4.40 6.97 -29.76
N GLY A 110 -3.43 7.04 -30.68
CA GLY A 110 -2.01 7.04 -30.32
C GLY A 110 -1.54 8.27 -29.54
N THR A 111 -2.39 9.30 -29.43
CA THR A 111 -2.10 10.50 -28.62
C THR A 111 -2.64 10.41 -27.20
N ILE A 112 -3.41 9.36 -26.88
CA ILE A 112 -4.06 9.14 -25.59
C ILE A 112 -3.10 8.38 -24.67
N THR A 113 -2.29 9.14 -23.97
CA THR A 113 -1.42 8.71 -22.87
C THR A 113 -2.21 8.58 -21.57
N SER A 114 -1.65 7.91 -20.55
CA SER A 114 -2.38 7.56 -19.31
C SER A 114 -3.03 8.76 -18.62
N GLU A 115 -2.37 9.92 -18.62
CA GLU A 115 -2.86 11.17 -18.03
C GLU A 115 -3.99 11.84 -18.81
N LYS A 116 -4.26 11.38 -20.04
CA LYS A 116 -5.31 11.90 -20.92
C LYS A 116 -6.54 11.00 -20.98
N VAL A 117 -6.49 9.81 -20.40
CA VAL A 117 -7.67 8.96 -20.27
C VAL A 117 -8.66 9.65 -19.35
N GLU A 118 -9.90 9.75 -19.79
CA GLU A 118 -10.92 10.44 -19.02
C GLU A 118 -11.24 9.66 -17.73
N PRO A 119 -11.30 10.32 -16.55
CA PRO A 119 -11.37 9.60 -15.26
C PRO A 119 -12.52 8.61 -15.10
N TRP A 120 -13.66 8.88 -15.75
CA TRP A 120 -14.83 7.98 -15.69
C TRP A 120 -14.60 6.64 -16.39
N LYS A 121 -13.56 6.51 -17.22
CA LYS A 121 -13.19 5.25 -17.88
C LYS A 121 -12.38 4.30 -16.99
N PHE A 122 -11.98 4.73 -15.79
CA PHE A 122 -11.30 3.86 -14.81
C PHE A 122 -12.25 2.97 -14.01
N LEU A 123 -13.55 3.06 -14.27
CA LEU A 123 -14.59 2.25 -13.63
C LEU A 123 -15.54 1.72 -14.71
N GLY A 124 -15.96 0.48 -14.58
CA GLY A 124 -16.88 -0.14 -15.52
C GLY A 124 -17.30 -1.54 -15.08
N GLU A 125 -18.30 -2.07 -15.77
CA GLU A 125 -18.68 -3.46 -15.66
C GLU A 125 -17.66 -4.35 -16.38
N ALA A 126 -17.44 -5.56 -15.88
CA ALA A 126 -16.53 -6.53 -16.48
C ALA A 126 -17.18 -7.93 -16.47
N CYS A 127 -16.77 -8.79 -17.41
CA CYS A 127 -17.13 -10.19 -17.44
C CYS A 127 -15.90 -11.07 -17.16
N VAL A 128 -16.13 -12.29 -16.68
CA VAL A 128 -15.13 -13.35 -16.47
C VAL A 128 -15.53 -14.58 -17.26
#